data_AF-A0A3S9HPC6-F1
#
_entry.id   AF-A0A3S9HPC6-F1
#
_cell.length_a   1.000
_cell.length_b   1.000
_cell.length_c   1.000
_cell.angle_alpha   90.00
_cell.angle_beta   90.00
_cell.angle_gamma   90.00
#
_symmetry.space_group_name_H-M   'P 1'
#
loop_
_entity.id
_entity.type
_entity.pdbx_description
1 polymer ?
#
loop_
_entity_poly.entity_id
_entity_poly.type
_entity_poly.pdbx_seq_one_letter_code
_entity_poly.pdbx_strand_id
1 'polypeptide(L)'
;MQSTWLSQFMQQDSSLLVFMNVFLQQLGFPLPSVPTMILAASRASGWQALSMMLLAATFASLLADWLWYQAGRRFGYRVLSLLCKLSINPSSCVNQTEARFTKWGVWSLIFGKFIPGFSTVAPPVAGALGMRRSSFFIASAIGAALWSGFALLAGYALQRHIALALDLMSQHGIRLALIAGFLMALLIGWKLLMKYRFERSARMHHVDAREMQLALASARPPHIIDLRSTGLIAETGSILHAHQTNYDAISASLGRIDKDYPIITICACPQDAGAVQVAQSLQKLGYRNAHPLQGGFETWKMMAASDASLLILPPHTDARLPSLHRV
;
A
#
# COMPACT_ATOMS: atom_id res chain seq x y z
N MET A 1 0.71 16.45 49.78
CA MET A 1 1.62 17.06 48.77
C MET A 1 2.63 16.09 48.15
N GLN A 2 2.82 14.84 48.65
CA GLN A 2 3.75 13.87 48.06
C GLN A 2 3.18 13.02 46.89
N SER A 3 1.89 13.12 46.56
CA SER A 3 1.23 12.32 45.50
C SER A 3 1.27 12.93 44.09
N THR A 4 1.68 14.20 43.95
CA THR A 4 1.68 14.93 42.66
C THR A 4 2.92 14.63 41.82
N TRP A 5 4.10 14.44 42.43
CA TRP A 5 5.33 14.18 41.67
C TRP A 5 5.35 12.76 41.07
N LEU A 6 4.88 11.76 41.83
CA LEU A 6 4.77 10.37 41.35
C LEU A 6 3.77 10.25 40.19
N SER A 7 2.64 10.94 40.29
CA SER A 7 1.62 10.92 39.24
C SER A 7 2.10 11.66 37.98
N GLN A 8 2.81 12.78 38.12
CA GLN A 8 3.46 13.45 36.98
C GLN A 8 4.53 12.58 36.32
N PHE A 9 5.41 11.94 37.09
CA PHE A 9 6.47 11.09 36.56
C PHE A 9 5.89 9.89 35.79
N MET A 10 4.91 9.19 36.38
CA MET A 10 4.23 8.06 35.73
C MET A 10 3.46 8.48 34.46
N GLN A 11 2.88 9.68 34.43
CA GLN A 11 2.20 10.21 33.24
C GLN A 11 3.19 10.54 32.12
N GLN A 12 4.35 11.09 32.48
CA GLN A 12 5.41 11.45 31.55
C GLN A 12 6.03 10.19 30.93
N ASP A 13 6.27 9.16 31.73
CA ASP A 13 6.75 7.84 31.27
C ASP A 13 5.75 7.18 30.31
N SER A 14 4.45 7.24 30.65
CA SER A 14 3.40 6.64 29.82
C SER A 14 3.24 7.36 28.48
N SER A 15 3.30 8.70 28.48
CA SER A 15 3.18 9.51 27.25
C SER A 15 4.40 9.35 26.34
N LEU A 16 5.60 9.25 26.91
CA LEU A 16 6.83 8.99 26.17
C LEU A 16 6.82 7.58 25.55
N LEU A 17 6.37 6.58 26.30
CA LEU A 17 6.22 5.22 25.78
C LEU A 17 5.24 5.17 24.60
N VAL A 18 4.08 5.82 24.74
CA VAL A 18 3.10 5.95 23.65
C VAL A 18 3.73 6.66 22.44
N PHE A 19 4.43 7.77 22.67
CA PHE A 19 5.11 8.53 21.61
C PHE A 19 6.11 7.66 20.85
N MET A 20 7.05 7.01 21.56
CA MET A 20 8.09 6.18 20.95
C MET A 20 7.51 4.98 20.19
N ASN A 21 6.53 4.29 20.78
CA ASN A 21 5.91 3.13 20.15
C ASN A 21 5.16 3.52 18.88
N VAL A 22 4.32 4.55 18.94
CA VAL A 22 3.59 5.06 17.77
C VAL A 22 4.55 5.55 16.70
N PHE A 23 5.60 6.29 17.07
CA PHE A 23 6.58 6.80 16.12
C PHE A 23 7.31 5.67 15.38
N LEU A 24 7.84 4.70 16.13
CA LEU A 24 8.54 3.55 15.55
C LEU A 24 7.59 2.69 14.71
N GLN A 25 6.36 2.43 15.17
CA GLN A 25 5.39 1.69 14.37
C GLN A 25 5.10 2.42 13.04
N GLN A 26 4.88 3.73 13.08
CA GLN A 26 4.60 4.52 11.88
C GLN A 26 5.80 4.64 10.94
N LEU A 27 7.03 4.49 11.44
CA LEU A 27 8.24 4.30 10.62
C LEU A 27 8.34 2.91 9.96
N GLY A 28 7.45 1.97 10.28
CA GLY A 28 7.38 0.65 9.67
C GLY A 28 7.91 -0.48 10.55
N PHE A 29 8.26 -0.22 11.82
CA PHE A 29 8.61 -1.29 12.75
C PHE A 29 7.36 -2.09 13.13
N PRO A 30 7.44 -3.43 13.26
CA PRO A 30 6.30 -4.29 13.59
C PRO A 30 5.97 -4.24 15.10
N LEU A 31 5.71 -3.05 15.63
CA LEU A 31 5.35 -2.83 17.02
C LEU A 31 3.83 -2.74 17.18
N PRO A 32 3.24 -3.29 18.26
CA PRO A 32 1.80 -3.21 18.52
C PRO A 32 1.43 -1.91 19.27
N SER A 33 1.33 -0.78 18.58
CA SER A 33 1.02 0.50 19.24
C SER A 33 -0.40 0.56 19.81
N VAL A 34 -1.41 0.01 19.13
CA VAL A 34 -2.81 0.04 19.61
C VAL A 34 -2.97 -0.67 20.96
N PRO A 35 -2.49 -1.91 21.16
CA PRO A 35 -2.47 -2.53 22.49
C PRO A 35 -1.75 -1.69 23.54
N THR A 36 -0.61 -1.08 23.19
CA THR A 36 0.11 -0.23 24.17
C THR A 36 -0.64 1.04 24.53
N MET A 37 -1.31 1.69 23.57
CA MET A 37 -2.14 2.87 23.83
C MET A 37 -3.34 2.51 24.72
N ILE A 38 -4.02 1.39 24.43
CA ILE A 38 -5.14 0.90 25.24
C ILE A 38 -4.67 0.63 26.68
N LEU A 39 -3.53 -0.05 26.85
CA LEU A 39 -2.97 -0.38 28.16
C LEU A 39 -2.46 0.84 28.94
N ALA A 40 -1.90 1.83 28.25
CA ALA A 40 -1.49 3.10 28.85
C ALA A 40 -2.70 3.92 29.29
N ALA A 41 -3.71 4.04 28.42
CA ALA A 41 -4.94 4.76 28.71
C ALA A 41 -5.79 4.12 29.81
N SER A 42 -5.77 2.79 29.94
CA SER A 42 -6.45 2.09 31.03
C SER A 42 -5.85 2.40 32.41
N ARG A 43 -4.64 2.94 32.47
CA ARG A 43 -4.00 3.41 33.72
C ARG A 43 -4.03 4.92 33.87
N ALA A 44 -4.67 5.64 32.95
CA ALA A 44 -4.75 7.09 33.02
C ALA A 44 -5.52 7.52 34.28
N SER A 45 -4.95 8.47 35.01
CA SER A 45 -5.54 9.02 36.24
C SER A 45 -6.59 10.11 35.99
N GLY A 46 -6.99 10.32 34.73
CA GLY A 46 -8.00 11.30 34.32
C GLY A 46 -7.77 11.87 32.92
N TRP A 47 -8.64 12.81 32.52
CA TRP A 47 -8.65 13.41 31.18
C TRP A 47 -7.36 14.14 30.78
N GLN A 48 -6.64 14.72 31.74
CA GLN A 48 -5.36 15.40 31.47
C GLN A 48 -4.28 14.42 31.01
N ALA A 49 -4.20 13.25 31.64
CA ALA A 49 -3.26 12.21 31.21
C ALA A 49 -3.62 11.70 29.80
N LEU A 50 -4.92 11.53 29.55
CA LEU A 50 -5.41 11.09 28.25
C LEU A 50 -5.11 12.10 27.13
N SER A 51 -5.27 13.40 27.40
CA SER A 51 -4.98 14.45 26.42
C SER A 51 -3.48 14.56 26.13
N MET A 52 -2.61 14.39 27.13
CA MET A 52 -1.16 14.32 26.92
C MET A 52 -0.76 13.12 26.05
N MET A 53 -1.31 11.93 26.32
CA MET A 53 -1.08 10.74 25.49
C MET A 53 -1.61 10.92 24.06
N LEU A 54 -2.76 11.58 23.89
CA LEU A 54 -3.34 11.87 22.58
C LEU A 54 -2.45 12.80 21.78
N LEU A 55 -1.97 13.89 22.39
CA LEU A 55 -1.04 14.82 21.75
C LEU A 55 0.28 14.13 21.39
N ALA A 56 0.81 13.31 22.30
CA ALA A 56 2.01 12.51 22.07
C ALA A 56 1.84 11.55 20.88
N ALA A 57 0.78 10.73 20.88
CA ALA A 57 0.51 9.79 19.79
C ALA A 57 0.27 10.49 18.44
N THR A 58 -0.50 11.58 18.45
CA THR A 58 -0.79 12.38 17.25
C THR A 58 0.48 13.00 16.68
N PHE A 59 1.31 13.60 17.54
CA PHE A 59 2.57 14.22 17.13
C PHE A 59 3.59 13.20 16.63
N ALA A 60 3.73 12.06 17.31
CA ALA A 60 4.55 10.93 16.86
C ALA A 60 4.13 10.46 15.47
N SER A 61 2.84 10.22 15.27
CA SER A 61 2.32 9.78 13.98
C SER A 61 2.52 10.83 12.90
N LEU A 62 2.28 12.11 13.19
CA LEU A 62 2.49 13.19 12.24
C LEU A 62 3.95 13.31 11.80
N LEU A 63 4.88 13.17 12.75
CA LEU A 63 6.31 13.25 12.47
C LEU A 63 6.76 12.12 11.54
N ALA A 64 6.35 10.88 11.82
CA ALA A 64 6.66 9.73 10.96
C ALA A 64 6.00 9.85 9.58
N ASP A 65 4.72 10.21 9.52
CA ASP A 65 3.98 10.41 8.28
C ASP A 65 4.63 11.53 7.43
N TRP A 66 5.10 12.60 8.06
CA TRP A 66 5.78 13.70 7.38
C TRP A 66 7.12 13.28 6.76
N LEU A 67 7.92 12.48 7.48
CA LEU A 67 9.16 11.91 6.96
C LEU A 67 8.89 11.07 5.70
N TRP A 68 7.88 10.21 5.75
CA TRP A 68 7.48 9.39 4.62
C TRP A 68 6.94 10.20 3.45
N TYR A 69 6.11 11.21 3.72
CA TYR A 69 5.59 12.11 2.70
C TYR A 69 6.72 12.86 1.98
N GLN A 70 7.71 13.36 2.71
CA GLN A 70 8.87 14.04 2.12
C GLN A 70 9.75 13.06 1.33
N ALA A 71 9.91 11.82 1.81
CA ALA A 71 10.60 10.79 1.07
C ALA A 71 9.88 10.48 -0.26
N GLY A 72 8.56 10.28 -0.22
CA GLY A 72 7.74 10.07 -1.41
C GLY A 72 7.79 11.25 -2.38
N ARG A 73 7.78 12.48 -1.87
CA ARG A 73 7.86 13.70 -2.70
C ARG A 73 9.23 13.91 -3.35
N ARG A 74 10.32 13.48 -2.71
CA ARG A 74 11.69 13.66 -3.21
C ARG A 74 12.15 12.53 -4.12
N PHE A 75 11.76 11.29 -3.81
CA PHE A 75 12.24 10.09 -4.49
C PHE A 75 11.16 9.42 -5.35
N GLY A 76 9.92 9.94 -5.33
CA GLY A 76 8.82 9.51 -6.17
C GLY A 76 8.52 8.01 -6.04
N TYR A 77 8.34 7.39 -7.20
CA TYR A 77 7.99 5.98 -7.33
C TYR A 77 9.05 4.99 -6.81
N ARG A 78 10.30 5.42 -6.60
CA ARG A 78 11.37 4.56 -6.07
C ARG A 78 11.14 4.12 -4.63
N VAL A 79 10.62 5.03 -3.79
CA VAL A 79 10.26 4.70 -2.39
C VAL A 79 9.09 3.73 -2.35
N LEU A 80 8.13 3.92 -3.24
CA LEU A 80 6.98 3.05 -3.35
C LEU A 80 7.40 1.64 -3.81
N SER A 81 8.29 1.53 -4.79
CA SER A 81 8.90 0.25 -5.21
C SER A 81 9.61 -0.48 -4.05
N LEU A 82 10.38 0.24 -3.22
CA LEU A 82 11.06 -0.34 -2.06
C LEU A 82 10.08 -0.84 -1.00
N LEU A 83 9.05 -0.04 -0.65
CA LEU A 83 8.03 -0.44 0.32
C LEU A 83 7.16 -1.59 -0.20
N CYS A 84 6.80 -1.55 -1.49
CA CYS A 84 5.99 -2.58 -2.13
C CYS A 84 6.76 -3.89 -2.36
N LYS A 85 8.10 -3.88 -2.45
CA LYS A 85 8.93 -5.09 -2.44
C LYS A 85 8.79 -5.91 -1.15
N LEU A 86 8.51 -5.25 -0.02
CA LEU A 86 8.22 -5.92 1.25
C LEU A 86 6.79 -6.46 1.32
N SER A 87 5.90 -6.01 0.43
CA SER A 87 4.48 -6.40 0.39
C SER A 87 4.28 -7.66 -0.45
N ILE A 88 3.32 -8.49 -0.02
CA ILE A 88 3.01 -9.81 -0.60
C ILE A 88 2.56 -9.74 -2.06
N ASN A 89 2.06 -8.59 -2.52
CA ASN A 89 1.75 -8.36 -3.93
C ASN A 89 2.13 -6.93 -4.36
N PRO A 90 3.35 -6.72 -4.88
CA PRO A 90 3.86 -5.39 -5.17
C PRO A 90 3.10 -4.68 -6.30
N SER A 91 2.58 -5.43 -7.29
CA SER A 91 1.82 -4.91 -8.43
C SER A 91 0.51 -4.25 -8.01
N SER A 92 -0.23 -4.98 -7.19
CA SER A 92 -1.52 -4.56 -6.65
C SER A 92 -1.36 -3.49 -5.58
N CYS A 93 -0.23 -3.45 -4.87
CA CYS A 93 0.03 -2.48 -3.82
C CYS A 93 0.16 -1.06 -4.37
N VAL A 94 0.88 -0.90 -5.47
CA VAL A 94 1.07 0.40 -6.13
C VAL A 94 -0.21 0.85 -6.83
N ASN A 95 -0.73 0.05 -7.75
CA ASN A 95 -1.86 0.43 -8.60
C ASN A 95 -3.15 0.66 -7.79
N GLN A 96 -3.44 -0.20 -6.79
CA GLN A 96 -4.64 0.01 -5.97
C GLN A 96 -4.49 1.19 -5.01
N THR A 97 -3.30 1.42 -4.47
CA THR A 97 -3.10 2.55 -3.54
C THR A 97 -3.22 3.86 -4.30
N GLU A 98 -2.62 3.96 -5.49
CA GLU A 98 -2.83 5.11 -6.36
C GLU A 98 -4.31 5.27 -6.76
N ALA A 99 -4.98 4.21 -7.23
CA ALA A 99 -6.39 4.28 -7.64
C ALA A 99 -7.33 4.69 -6.48
N ARG A 100 -7.03 4.25 -5.25
CA ARG A 100 -7.77 4.70 -4.05
C ARG A 100 -7.45 6.15 -3.72
N PHE A 101 -6.19 6.56 -3.83
CA PHE A 101 -5.79 7.95 -3.61
C PHE A 101 -6.35 8.92 -4.66
N THR A 102 -6.47 8.52 -5.92
CA THR A 102 -7.11 9.34 -6.96
C THR A 102 -8.62 9.44 -6.74
N LYS A 103 -9.26 8.36 -6.23
CA LYS A 103 -10.70 8.36 -5.94
C LYS A 103 -11.08 9.07 -4.64
N TRP A 104 -10.33 8.88 -3.57
CA TRP A 104 -10.67 9.36 -2.22
C TRP A 104 -9.81 10.55 -1.76
N GLY A 105 -8.68 10.80 -2.42
CA GLY A 105 -7.81 11.95 -2.15
C GLY A 105 -7.41 12.05 -0.68
N VAL A 106 -7.76 13.19 -0.09
CA VAL A 106 -7.52 13.54 1.33
C VAL A 106 -8.14 12.54 2.30
N TRP A 107 -9.31 11.99 2.00
CA TRP A 107 -10.01 11.02 2.86
C TRP A 107 -9.23 9.72 3.04
N SER A 108 -8.37 9.37 2.07
CA SER A 108 -7.49 8.20 2.15
C SER A 108 -6.55 8.29 3.36
N LEU A 109 -6.09 9.50 3.73
CA LEU A 109 -5.18 9.68 4.86
C LEU A 109 -5.89 9.57 6.21
N ILE A 110 -7.17 9.93 6.27
CA ILE A 110 -7.98 9.90 7.49
C ILE A 110 -8.41 8.45 7.77
N PHE A 111 -9.13 7.83 6.85
CA PHE A 111 -9.64 6.47 7.03
C PHE A 111 -8.55 5.41 6.89
N GLY A 112 -7.49 5.72 6.15
CA GLY A 112 -6.39 4.80 5.92
C GLY A 112 -5.64 4.37 7.18
N LYS A 113 -5.68 5.17 8.24
CA LYS A 113 -5.05 4.84 9.52
C LYS A 113 -5.69 3.67 10.25
N PHE A 114 -6.96 3.39 9.97
CA PHE A 114 -7.67 2.25 10.55
C PHE A 114 -7.38 0.93 9.81
N ILE A 115 -6.68 0.98 8.67
CA ILE A 115 -6.35 -0.19 7.85
C ILE A 115 -4.84 -0.48 8.02
N PRO A 116 -4.48 -1.56 8.74
CA PRO A 116 -3.07 -1.95 8.91
C PRO A 116 -2.35 -2.09 7.57
N GLY A 117 -1.13 -1.56 7.48
CA GLY A 117 -0.30 -1.57 6.27
C GLY A 117 -0.66 -0.53 5.21
N PHE A 118 -1.92 -0.07 5.14
CA PHE A 118 -2.26 1.07 4.28
C PHE A 118 -1.81 2.39 4.92
N SER A 119 -1.88 2.49 6.25
CA SER A 119 -1.44 3.67 7.02
C SER A 119 0.03 4.04 6.81
N THR A 120 0.91 3.07 6.52
CA THR A 120 2.34 3.28 6.28
C THR A 120 2.66 3.61 4.82
N VAL A 121 1.87 3.11 3.87
CA VAL A 121 2.07 3.34 2.42
C VAL A 121 1.37 4.61 1.95
N ALA A 122 0.33 5.05 2.65
CA ALA A 122 -0.45 6.23 2.30
C ALA A 122 0.37 7.55 2.31
N PRO A 123 1.18 7.88 3.33
CA PRO A 123 1.98 9.11 3.32
C PRO A 123 2.99 9.23 2.17
N PRO A 124 3.83 8.23 1.85
CA PRO A 124 4.77 8.35 0.73
C PRO A 124 4.04 8.43 -0.63
N VAL A 125 2.91 7.74 -0.80
CA VAL A 125 2.09 7.87 -2.02
C VAL A 125 1.53 9.30 -2.18
N ALA A 126 0.99 9.88 -1.11
CA ALA A 126 0.52 11.27 -1.13
C ALA A 126 1.65 12.25 -1.51
N GLY A 127 2.88 11.98 -1.06
CA GLY A 127 4.07 12.72 -1.44
C GLY A 127 4.43 12.58 -2.92
N ALA A 128 4.47 11.33 -3.42
CA ALA A 128 4.81 11.02 -4.80
C ALA A 128 3.80 11.59 -5.81
N LEU A 129 2.51 11.61 -5.45
CA LEU A 129 1.44 12.23 -6.26
C LEU A 129 1.41 13.76 -6.16
N GLY A 130 2.35 14.38 -5.44
CA GLY A 130 2.46 15.84 -5.38
C GLY A 130 1.38 16.55 -4.57
N MET A 131 0.70 15.85 -3.64
CA MET A 131 -0.34 16.44 -2.79
C MET A 131 0.18 17.70 -2.07
N ARG A 132 -0.63 18.75 -1.94
CA ARG A 132 -0.23 19.99 -1.26
C ARG A 132 0.13 19.72 0.22
N ARG A 133 1.25 20.27 0.70
CA ARG A 133 1.77 20.05 2.06
C ARG A 133 0.74 20.35 3.15
N SER A 134 -0.02 21.42 2.98
CA SER A 134 -1.06 21.82 3.94
C SER A 134 -2.20 20.81 4.02
N SER A 135 -2.71 20.34 2.86
CA SER A 135 -3.77 19.34 2.79
C SER A 135 -3.32 18.02 3.40
N PHE A 136 -2.09 17.58 3.10
CA PHE A 136 -1.50 16.40 3.70
C PHE A 136 -1.41 16.52 5.23
N PHE A 137 -0.84 17.61 5.73
CA PHE A 137 -0.62 17.82 7.15
C PHE A 137 -1.94 17.82 7.94
N ILE A 138 -2.95 18.56 7.45
CA ILE A 138 -4.27 18.62 8.10
C ILE A 138 -4.94 17.25 8.10
N ALA A 139 -4.93 16.54 6.97
CA ALA A 139 -5.55 15.22 6.84
C ALA A 139 -4.87 14.16 7.71
N SER A 140 -3.54 14.14 7.71
CA SER A 140 -2.75 13.23 8.55
C SER A 140 -2.95 13.55 10.03
N ALA A 141 -3.05 14.83 10.41
CA ALA A 141 -3.33 15.25 11.80
C ALA A 141 -4.71 14.77 12.26
N ILE A 142 -5.75 15.01 11.46
CA ILE A 142 -7.12 14.57 11.75
C ILE A 142 -7.17 13.05 11.86
N GLY A 143 -6.60 12.33 10.89
CA GLY A 143 -6.56 10.88 10.92
C GLY A 143 -5.82 10.35 12.15
N ALA A 144 -4.66 10.93 12.48
CA ALA A 144 -3.84 10.51 13.62
C ALA A 144 -4.58 10.74 14.94
N ALA A 145 -5.22 11.90 15.10
CA ALA A 145 -6.01 12.23 16.28
C ALA A 145 -7.23 11.32 16.44
N LEU A 146 -7.96 11.03 15.35
CA LEU A 146 -9.12 10.13 15.39
C LEU A 146 -8.71 8.69 15.73
N TRP A 147 -7.66 8.17 15.07
CA TRP A 147 -7.19 6.81 15.29
C TRP A 147 -6.64 6.62 16.72
N SER A 148 -5.74 7.50 17.17
CA SER A 148 -5.16 7.42 18.52
C SER A 148 -6.21 7.74 19.58
N GLY A 149 -7.08 8.72 19.34
CA GLY A 149 -8.21 9.05 20.21
C GLY A 149 -9.15 7.87 20.41
N PHE A 150 -9.49 7.12 19.34
CA PHE A 150 -10.32 5.92 19.45
C PHE A 150 -9.67 4.85 20.34
N ALA A 151 -8.37 4.58 20.15
CA ALA A 151 -7.64 3.59 20.95
C ALA A 151 -7.51 4.01 22.43
N LEU A 152 -7.19 5.29 22.68
CA LEU A 152 -7.04 5.83 24.03
C LEU A 152 -8.40 5.88 24.76
N LEU A 153 -9.46 6.33 24.10
CA LEU A 153 -10.82 6.34 24.67
C LEU A 153 -11.30 4.92 24.97
N ALA A 154 -11.02 3.95 24.09
CA ALA A 154 -11.33 2.55 24.35
C ALA A 154 -10.61 2.04 25.60
N GLY A 155 -9.32 2.32 25.75
CA GLY A 155 -8.55 1.94 26.95
C GLY A 155 -9.05 2.60 28.23
N TYR A 156 -9.40 3.88 28.16
CA TYR A 156 -9.95 4.63 29.29
C TYR A 156 -11.35 4.12 29.69
N ALA A 157 -12.25 3.89 28.73
CA ALA A 157 -13.60 3.39 28.99
C ALA A 157 -13.59 1.94 29.52
N LEU A 158 -12.66 1.11 29.04
CA LEU A 158 -12.53 -0.29 29.44
C LEU A 158 -11.63 -0.48 30.67
N GLN A 159 -11.24 0.58 31.38
CA GLN A 159 -10.33 0.53 32.53
C GLN A 159 -10.72 -0.54 33.56
N ARG A 160 -12.01 -0.70 33.86
CA ARG A 160 -12.51 -1.73 34.81
C ARG A 160 -12.54 -3.15 34.22
N HIS A 161 -12.75 -3.28 32.90
CA HIS A 161 -12.81 -4.58 32.21
C HIS A 161 -11.43 -5.10 31.82
N ILE A 162 -10.45 -4.22 31.62
CA ILE A 162 -9.06 -4.59 31.31
C ILE A 162 -8.41 -5.26 32.53
N ALA A 163 -8.73 -4.83 33.75
CA ALA A 163 -8.26 -5.50 34.96
C ALA A 163 -8.79 -6.95 35.05
N LEU A 164 -10.08 -7.15 34.79
CA LEU A 164 -10.69 -8.49 34.72
C LEU A 164 -10.15 -9.33 33.55
N ALA A 165 -9.87 -8.72 32.40
CA ALA A 165 -9.28 -9.40 31.25
C ALA A 165 -7.83 -9.82 31.49
N LEU A 166 -7.04 -9.01 32.22
CA LEU A 166 -5.68 -9.35 32.64
C LEU A 166 -5.68 -10.51 33.64
N ASP A 167 -6.65 -10.57 34.54
CA ASP A 167 -6.84 -11.73 35.45
C ASP A 167 -7.29 -12.99 34.71
N LEU A 168 -8.16 -12.87 33.70
CA LEU A 168 -8.51 -13.99 32.83
C LEU A 168 -7.32 -14.44 31.96
N MET A 169 -6.48 -13.52 31.49
CA MET A 169 -5.25 -13.83 30.78
C MET A 169 -4.21 -14.51 31.68
N SER A 170 -4.13 -14.17 32.97
CA SER A 170 -3.22 -14.88 33.88
C SER A 170 -3.67 -16.34 34.09
N GLN A 171 -4.98 -16.59 34.10
CA GLN A 171 -5.56 -17.93 34.29
C GLN A 171 -5.67 -18.76 32.99
N HIS A 172 -5.87 -18.13 31.83
CA HIS A 172 -6.15 -18.79 30.54
C HIS A 172 -5.16 -18.41 29.43
N GLY A 173 -4.07 -17.72 29.77
CA GLY A 173 -3.13 -17.13 28.82
C GLY A 173 -2.54 -18.13 27.83
N ILE A 174 -2.23 -19.35 28.28
CA ILE A 174 -1.73 -20.43 27.41
C ILE A 174 -2.80 -20.84 26.38
N ARG A 175 -4.07 -20.97 26.77
CA ARG A 175 -5.16 -21.34 25.86
C ARG A 175 -5.42 -20.25 24.81
N LEU A 176 -5.43 -18.99 25.23
CA LEU A 176 -5.57 -17.85 24.31
C LEU A 176 -4.37 -17.72 23.36
N ALA A 177 -3.15 -17.92 23.86
CA ALA A 177 -1.93 -17.91 23.05
C ALA A 177 -1.93 -19.05 22.02
N LEU A 178 -2.41 -20.24 22.38
CA LEU A 178 -2.55 -21.36 21.45
C LEU A 178 -3.59 -21.08 20.36
N ILE A 179 -4.74 -20.49 20.70
CA ILE A 179 -5.76 -20.10 19.71
C ILE A 179 -5.22 -19.02 18.77
N ALA A 180 -4.56 -17.98 19.31
CA ALA A 180 -3.94 -16.93 18.52
C ALA A 180 -2.84 -17.48 17.61
N GLY A 181 -2.00 -18.38 18.14
CA GLY A 181 -0.95 -19.08 17.39
C GLY A 181 -1.52 -19.96 16.27
N PHE A 182 -2.61 -20.68 16.54
CA PHE A 182 -3.31 -21.49 15.55
C PHE A 182 -3.92 -20.65 14.43
N LEU A 183 -4.60 -19.54 14.77
CA LEU A 183 -5.14 -18.60 13.79
C LEU A 183 -4.03 -17.96 12.95
N MET A 184 -2.91 -17.61 13.57
CA MET A 184 -1.75 -17.06 12.87
C MET A 184 -1.11 -18.09 11.94
N ALA A 185 -0.96 -19.35 12.37
CA ALA A 185 -0.48 -20.45 11.54
C ALA A 185 -1.42 -20.72 10.36
N LEU A 186 -2.74 -20.66 10.56
CA LEU A 186 -3.74 -20.75 9.49
C LEU A 186 -3.61 -19.61 8.47
N LEU A 187 -3.46 -18.37 8.95
CA LEU A 187 -3.26 -17.21 8.09
C LEU A 187 -1.96 -17.32 7.27
N ILE A 188 -0.86 -17.72 7.92
CA ILE A 188 0.43 -17.94 7.26
C ILE A 188 0.31 -19.09 6.26
N GLY A 189 -0.29 -20.21 6.65
CA GLY A 189 -0.50 -21.37 5.77
C GLY A 189 -1.35 -21.03 4.56
N TRP A 190 -2.46 -20.32 4.74
CA TRP A 190 -3.28 -19.82 3.64
C TRP A 190 -2.49 -18.87 2.74
N LYS A 191 -1.71 -17.94 3.31
CA LYS A 191 -0.85 -17.03 2.54
C LYS A 191 0.20 -17.79 1.72
N LEU A 192 0.85 -18.80 2.31
CA LEU A 192 1.83 -19.65 1.64
C LEU A 192 1.18 -20.49 0.54
N LEU A 193 -0.02 -21.02 0.76
CA LEU A 193 -0.78 -21.74 -0.24
C LEU A 193 -1.19 -20.83 -1.41
N MET A 194 -1.63 -19.60 -1.12
CA MET A 194 -1.94 -18.61 -2.16
C MET A 194 -0.70 -18.25 -2.98
N LYS A 195 0.45 -18.05 -2.31
CA LYS A 195 1.74 -17.82 -2.97
C LYS A 195 2.15 -19.02 -3.83
N TYR A 196 2.06 -20.24 -3.30
CA TYR A 196 2.40 -21.46 -4.03
C TYR A 196 1.49 -21.68 -5.24
N ARG A 197 0.18 -21.41 -5.10
CA ARG A 197 -0.77 -21.45 -6.22
C ARG A 197 -0.44 -20.40 -7.27
N PHE A 198 -0.07 -19.19 -6.85
CA PHE A 198 0.35 -18.11 -7.76
C PHE A 198 1.64 -18.47 -8.51
N GLU A 199 2.67 -18.94 -7.82
CA GLU A 199 3.94 -19.39 -8.42
C GLU A 199 3.75 -20.56 -9.37
N ARG A 200 2.86 -21.51 -9.04
CA ARG A 200 2.51 -22.60 -9.95
C ARG A 200 1.81 -22.10 -11.21
N SER A 201 0.97 -21.06 -11.11
CA SER A 201 0.35 -20.43 -12.26
C SER A 201 1.32 -19.53 -13.04
N ALA A 202 2.33 -18.95 -12.39
CA ALA A 202 3.38 -18.13 -13.02
C ALA A 202 4.34 -18.92 -13.93
N ARG A 203 4.20 -20.25 -14.02
CA ARG A 203 4.87 -21.11 -15.01
C ARG A 203 4.29 -21.02 -16.43
N MET A 204 3.53 -19.97 -16.72
CA MET A 204 3.09 -19.72 -18.09
C MET A 204 4.24 -19.23 -18.95
N HIS A 205 4.14 -19.45 -20.27
CA HIS A 205 5.14 -18.95 -21.22
C HIS A 205 5.28 -17.43 -21.11
N HIS A 206 6.52 -16.97 -20.94
CA HIS A 206 6.88 -15.56 -20.98
C HIS A 206 7.54 -15.29 -22.32
N VAL A 207 7.09 -14.23 -22.99
CA VAL A 207 7.68 -13.79 -24.26
C VAL A 207 8.96 -13.03 -23.95
N ASP A 208 10.07 -13.47 -24.51
CA ASP A 208 11.36 -12.78 -24.34
C ASP A 208 11.48 -11.55 -25.27
N ALA A 209 12.55 -10.76 -25.10
CA ALA A 209 12.75 -9.54 -25.88
C ALA A 209 12.84 -9.79 -27.39
N ARG A 210 13.44 -10.91 -27.80
CA ARG A 210 13.64 -11.26 -29.22
C ARG A 210 12.35 -11.77 -29.83
N GLU A 211 11.63 -12.64 -29.13
CA GLU A 211 10.30 -13.10 -29.52
C GLU A 211 9.35 -11.91 -29.67
N MET A 212 9.42 -10.92 -28.77
CA MET A 212 8.61 -9.72 -28.86
C MET A 212 8.93 -8.87 -30.10
N GLN A 213 10.21 -8.64 -30.40
CA GLN A 213 10.61 -7.92 -31.63
C GLN A 213 10.10 -8.61 -32.90
N LEU A 214 10.22 -9.94 -32.97
CA LEU A 214 9.71 -10.73 -34.10
C LEU A 214 8.19 -10.66 -34.20
N ALA A 215 7.48 -10.71 -33.08
CA ALA A 215 6.02 -10.60 -33.04
C ALA A 215 5.53 -9.23 -33.52
N LEU A 216 6.23 -8.15 -33.16
CA LEU A 216 5.92 -6.79 -33.57
C LEU A 216 6.15 -6.55 -35.07
N ALA A 217 7.15 -7.21 -35.65
CA ALA A 217 7.43 -7.16 -37.10
C ALA A 217 6.51 -8.07 -37.94
N SER A 218 5.63 -8.86 -37.30
CA SER A 218 4.76 -9.80 -38.00
C SER A 218 3.57 -9.11 -38.68
N ALA A 219 2.92 -9.82 -39.61
CA ALA A 219 1.71 -9.33 -40.28
C ALA A 219 0.51 -9.09 -39.35
N ARG A 220 0.57 -9.61 -38.11
CA ARG A 220 -0.47 -9.46 -37.08
C ARG A 220 0.20 -9.11 -35.74
N PRO A 221 0.61 -7.85 -35.54
CA PRO A 221 1.30 -7.46 -34.32
C PRO A 221 0.42 -7.68 -33.08
N PRO A 222 1.02 -8.07 -31.94
CA PRO A 222 0.27 -8.37 -30.74
C PRO A 222 -0.44 -7.14 -30.19
N HIS A 223 -1.60 -7.36 -29.58
CA HIS A 223 -2.28 -6.34 -28.81
C HIS A 223 -1.57 -6.17 -27.46
N ILE A 224 -0.99 -4.99 -27.22
CA ILE A 224 -0.21 -4.72 -26.01
C ILE A 224 -1.15 -4.17 -24.93
N ILE A 225 -1.13 -4.79 -23.76
CA ILE A 225 -1.86 -4.35 -22.57
C ILE A 225 -0.85 -3.81 -21.56
N ASP A 226 -0.89 -2.51 -21.30
CA ASP A 226 -0.04 -1.84 -20.33
C ASP A 226 -0.77 -1.74 -18.98
N LEU A 227 -0.25 -2.43 -17.97
CA LEU A 227 -0.80 -2.51 -16.61
C LEU A 227 -0.05 -1.60 -15.63
N ARG A 228 0.84 -0.73 -16.11
CA ARG A 228 1.46 0.30 -15.28
C ARG A 228 0.40 1.27 -14.75
N SER A 229 0.62 1.81 -13.55
CA SER A 229 -0.21 2.86 -13.00
C SER A 229 -0.17 4.11 -13.88
N THR A 230 -1.25 4.88 -13.83
CA THR A 230 -1.36 6.20 -14.46
C THR A 230 -0.20 7.13 -14.07
N GLY A 231 0.18 7.15 -12.78
CA GLY A 231 1.28 7.96 -12.29
C GLY A 231 2.63 7.52 -12.83
N LEU A 232 2.88 6.21 -12.93
CA LEU A 232 4.14 5.73 -13.50
C LEU A 232 4.23 6.00 -15.01
N ILE A 233 3.13 5.88 -15.75
CA ILE A 233 3.06 6.27 -17.17
C ILE A 233 3.29 7.78 -17.33
N ALA A 234 2.73 8.60 -16.44
CA ALA A 234 2.97 10.05 -16.44
C ALA A 234 4.42 10.43 -16.11
N GLU A 235 5.18 9.57 -15.43
CA GLU A 235 6.61 9.80 -15.15
C GLU A 235 7.52 9.25 -16.27
N THR A 236 7.17 8.08 -16.82
CA THR A 236 8.06 7.30 -17.70
C THR A 236 7.65 7.31 -19.17
N GLY A 237 6.52 7.92 -19.51
CA GLY A 237 5.97 7.92 -20.85
C GLY A 237 5.09 6.71 -21.15
N SER A 238 4.20 6.87 -22.13
CA SER A 238 3.29 5.81 -22.59
C SER A 238 3.91 4.98 -23.71
N ILE A 239 3.62 3.68 -23.71
CA ILE A 239 4.02 2.80 -24.81
C ILE A 239 3.08 3.08 -25.99
N LEU A 240 3.65 3.36 -27.17
CA LEU A 240 2.87 3.61 -28.37
C LEU A 240 1.98 2.39 -28.69
N HIS A 241 0.69 2.64 -28.97
CA HIS A 241 -0.34 1.63 -29.29
C HIS A 241 -0.69 0.64 -28.16
N ALA A 242 -0.18 0.82 -26.95
CA ALA A 242 -0.59 -0.01 -25.81
C ALA A 242 -1.95 0.42 -25.26
N HIS A 243 -2.82 -0.55 -25.01
CA HIS A 243 -4.08 -0.34 -24.32
C HIS A 243 -3.83 -0.31 -22.81
N GLN A 244 -4.02 0.86 -22.20
CA GLN A 244 -3.88 1.02 -20.75
C GLN A 244 -5.14 0.50 -20.05
N THR A 245 -4.96 -0.37 -19.06
CA THR A 245 -6.08 -0.86 -18.23
C THR A 245 -5.58 -1.30 -16.86
N ASN A 246 -6.51 -1.56 -15.95
CA ASN A 246 -6.23 -2.11 -14.63
C ASN A 246 -6.76 -3.55 -14.52
N TYR A 247 -6.38 -4.23 -13.44
CA TYR A 247 -6.79 -5.62 -13.22
C TYR A 247 -8.32 -5.78 -13.18
N ASP A 248 -9.02 -4.86 -12.54
CA ASP A 248 -10.46 -4.97 -12.28
C ASP A 248 -11.34 -4.69 -13.51
N ALA A 249 -10.83 -3.95 -14.50
CA ALA A 249 -11.57 -3.55 -15.68
C ALA A 249 -11.23 -4.40 -16.92
N ILE A 250 -10.37 -5.41 -16.82
CA ILE A 250 -9.82 -6.13 -17.99
C ILE A 250 -10.90 -6.74 -18.87
N SER A 251 -11.91 -7.39 -18.28
CA SER A 251 -12.98 -8.07 -19.01
C SER A 251 -13.94 -7.10 -19.71
N ALA A 252 -14.04 -5.87 -19.20
CA ALA A 252 -14.86 -4.82 -19.78
C ALA A 252 -14.11 -4.02 -20.87
N SER A 253 -12.77 -4.01 -20.82
CA SER A 253 -11.93 -3.18 -21.69
C SER A 253 -11.44 -3.88 -22.96
N LEU A 254 -11.54 -5.21 -23.07
CA LEU A 254 -11.03 -5.98 -24.21
C LEU A 254 -11.88 -5.96 -25.49
N GLY A 255 -13.00 -5.23 -25.52
CA GLY A 255 -13.82 -5.08 -26.72
C GLY A 255 -14.18 -6.41 -27.40
N ARG A 256 -14.18 -6.43 -28.74
CA ARG A 256 -14.39 -7.63 -29.58
C ARG A 256 -13.07 -8.15 -30.16
N ILE A 257 -12.02 -8.27 -29.34
CA ILE A 257 -10.78 -8.92 -29.78
C ILE A 257 -11.03 -10.43 -29.95
N ASP A 258 -10.55 -11.00 -31.06
CA ASP A 258 -10.59 -12.45 -31.30
C ASP A 258 -9.84 -13.20 -30.19
N LYS A 259 -10.39 -14.32 -29.73
CA LYS A 259 -9.81 -15.14 -28.66
C LYS A 259 -8.46 -15.73 -29.03
N ASP A 260 -8.19 -15.88 -30.32
CA ASP A 260 -6.91 -16.37 -30.83
C ASP A 260 -5.95 -15.23 -31.20
N TYR A 261 -6.35 -13.96 -31.05
CA TYR A 261 -5.47 -12.82 -31.31
C TYR A 261 -4.32 -12.78 -30.29
N PRO A 262 -3.07 -12.56 -30.71
CA PRO A 262 -1.94 -12.48 -29.79
C PRO A 262 -2.05 -11.26 -28.87
N ILE A 263 -1.95 -11.49 -27.56
CA ILE A 263 -2.03 -10.44 -26.52
C ILE A 263 -0.78 -10.51 -25.67
N ILE A 264 -0.12 -9.37 -25.49
CA ILE A 264 1.06 -9.26 -24.62
C ILE A 264 0.76 -8.33 -23.47
N THR A 265 0.92 -8.81 -22.25
CA THR A 265 0.73 -8.00 -21.03
C THR A 265 2.08 -7.49 -20.52
N ILE A 266 2.11 -6.20 -20.15
CA ILE A 266 3.31 -5.53 -19.66
C ILE A 266 3.00 -4.91 -18.29
N CYS A 267 3.92 -5.07 -17.34
CA CYS A 267 3.90 -4.35 -16.07
C CYS A 267 5.30 -3.88 -15.68
N ALA A 268 5.40 -2.86 -14.81
CA ALA A 268 6.61 -2.52 -14.06
C ALA A 268 6.64 -3.19 -12.66
N CYS A 269 6.17 -4.43 -12.59
CA CYS A 269 5.99 -5.19 -11.35
C CYS A 269 7.23 -6.05 -11.07
N PRO A 270 7.61 -6.30 -9.80
CA PRO A 270 8.56 -7.36 -9.47
C PRO A 270 8.08 -8.70 -10.04
N GLN A 271 8.98 -9.38 -10.76
CA GLN A 271 8.70 -10.68 -11.41
C GLN A 271 7.45 -10.66 -12.32
N ASP A 272 7.14 -9.51 -12.92
CA ASP A 272 6.02 -9.35 -13.85
C ASP A 272 4.65 -9.78 -13.27
N ALA A 273 4.53 -9.79 -11.94
CA ALA A 273 3.40 -10.43 -11.25
C ALA A 273 2.02 -9.94 -11.73
N GLY A 274 1.88 -8.63 -11.99
CA GLY A 274 0.64 -8.07 -12.55
C GLY A 274 0.35 -8.54 -13.98
N ALA A 275 1.38 -8.58 -14.83
CA ALA A 275 1.27 -9.06 -16.21
C ALA A 275 0.90 -10.54 -16.27
N VAL A 276 1.53 -11.37 -15.44
CA VAL A 276 1.22 -12.80 -15.26
C VAL A 276 -0.22 -12.99 -14.82
N GLN A 277 -0.67 -12.25 -13.78
CA GLN A 277 -2.02 -12.40 -13.24
C GLN A 277 -3.10 -12.05 -14.26
N VAL A 278 -2.90 -10.99 -15.05
CA VAL A 278 -3.81 -10.61 -16.12
C VAL A 278 -3.81 -11.65 -17.23
N ALA A 279 -2.63 -12.03 -17.75
CA ALA A 279 -2.53 -12.98 -18.84
C ALA A 279 -3.22 -14.33 -18.49
N GLN A 280 -3.08 -14.81 -17.25
CA GLN A 280 -3.82 -15.99 -16.78
C GLN A 280 -5.33 -15.79 -16.75
N SER A 281 -5.81 -14.65 -16.28
CA SER A 281 -7.24 -14.33 -16.29
C SER A 281 -7.78 -14.31 -17.72
N LEU A 282 -7.01 -13.80 -18.69
CA LEU A 282 -7.36 -13.83 -20.10
C LEU A 282 -7.42 -15.26 -20.67
N GLN A 283 -6.42 -16.09 -20.36
CA GLN A 283 -6.42 -17.50 -20.77
C GLN A 283 -7.63 -18.26 -20.20
N LYS A 284 -8.03 -17.97 -18.95
CA LYS A 284 -9.25 -18.54 -18.34
C LYS A 284 -10.55 -18.08 -19.01
N LEU A 285 -10.58 -16.85 -19.55
CA LEU A 285 -11.69 -16.32 -20.36
C LEU A 285 -11.68 -16.86 -21.81
N GLY A 286 -10.63 -17.60 -22.17
CA GLY A 286 -10.49 -18.28 -23.45
C GLY A 286 -9.56 -17.58 -24.44
N TYR A 287 -8.87 -16.51 -24.06
CA TYR A 287 -7.85 -15.87 -24.90
C TYR A 287 -6.57 -16.70 -24.86
N ARG A 288 -6.33 -17.51 -25.90
CA ARG A 288 -5.33 -18.58 -25.85
C ARG A 288 -3.89 -18.07 -25.93
N ASN A 289 -3.70 -16.97 -26.65
CA ASN A 289 -2.38 -16.40 -26.96
C ASN A 289 -2.06 -15.16 -26.11
N ALA A 290 -2.47 -15.17 -24.84
CA ALA A 290 -2.18 -14.10 -23.88
C ALA A 290 -0.95 -14.44 -23.02
N HIS A 291 0.12 -13.67 -23.14
CA HIS A 291 1.40 -13.93 -22.47
C HIS A 291 2.04 -12.67 -21.86
N PRO A 292 2.70 -12.77 -20.70
CA PRO A 292 3.49 -11.67 -20.14
C PRO A 292 4.82 -11.49 -20.89
N LEU A 293 5.26 -10.24 -21.03
CA LEU A 293 6.61 -9.91 -21.47
C LEU A 293 7.61 -10.15 -20.33
N GLN A 294 8.66 -10.93 -20.59
CA GLN A 294 9.70 -11.24 -19.61
C GLN A 294 10.49 -9.97 -19.23
N GLY A 295 10.55 -9.66 -17.93
CA GLY A 295 11.17 -8.44 -17.41
C GLY A 295 10.34 -7.16 -17.63
N GLY A 296 9.13 -7.30 -18.19
CA GLY A 296 8.12 -6.27 -18.23
C GLY A 296 8.58 -4.97 -18.86
N PHE A 297 8.27 -3.85 -18.20
CA PHE A 297 8.57 -2.52 -18.74
C PHE A 297 10.07 -2.22 -18.85
N GLU A 298 10.92 -2.81 -18.02
CA GLU A 298 12.38 -2.62 -18.13
C GLU A 298 12.90 -3.21 -19.44
N THR A 299 12.44 -4.41 -19.80
CA THR A 299 12.75 -5.02 -21.09
C THR A 299 12.23 -4.17 -22.25
N TRP A 300 11.01 -3.66 -22.16
CA TRP A 300 10.47 -2.75 -23.18
C TRP A 300 11.36 -1.52 -23.39
N LYS A 301 11.80 -0.87 -22.30
CA LYS A 301 12.71 0.29 -22.39
C LYS A 301 14.04 -0.07 -23.04
N MET A 302 14.61 -1.22 -22.72
CA MET A 302 15.85 -1.68 -23.34
C MET A 302 15.67 -1.90 -24.85
N MET A 303 14.56 -2.51 -25.25
CA MET A 303 14.20 -2.68 -26.66
C MET A 303 14.02 -1.34 -27.38
N ALA A 304 13.28 -0.40 -26.77
CA ALA A 304 13.02 0.93 -27.33
C ALA A 304 14.28 1.80 -27.44
N ALA A 305 15.29 1.58 -26.59
CA ALA A 305 16.58 2.25 -26.73
C ALA A 305 17.37 1.77 -27.97
N SER A 306 17.14 0.53 -28.40
CA SER A 306 17.78 -0.07 -29.58
C SER A 306 16.97 0.06 -30.88
N ASP A 307 15.66 0.27 -30.78
CA ASP A 307 14.75 0.33 -31.92
C ASP A 307 13.77 1.50 -31.77
N ALA A 308 13.95 2.52 -32.60
CA ALA A 308 13.15 3.73 -32.61
C ALA A 308 11.70 3.53 -33.07
N SER A 309 11.34 2.35 -33.60
CA SER A 309 9.93 2.01 -33.90
C SER A 309 9.11 1.69 -32.65
N LEU A 310 9.77 1.39 -31.52
CA LEU A 310 9.16 1.04 -30.24
C LEU A 310 9.02 2.25 -29.31
N LEU A 311 8.58 3.37 -29.87
CA LEU A 311 8.55 4.67 -29.22
C LEU A 311 7.84 4.63 -27.86
N ILE A 312 8.49 5.24 -26.88
CA ILE A 312 7.86 5.67 -25.65
C ILE A 312 7.50 7.13 -25.87
N LEU A 313 6.21 7.42 -25.94
CA LEU A 313 5.74 8.79 -26.04
C LEU A 313 6.17 9.52 -24.77
N PRO A 314 6.79 10.71 -24.88
CA PRO A 314 7.23 11.44 -23.72
C PRO A 314 6.04 11.65 -22.78
N PRO A 315 6.28 11.67 -21.46
CA PRO A 315 5.22 11.98 -20.50
C PRO A 315 4.55 13.27 -20.94
N HIS A 316 3.22 13.31 -20.97
CA HIS A 316 2.47 14.51 -21.35
C HIS A 316 2.90 15.67 -20.44
N THR A 317 3.82 16.50 -20.93
CA THR A 317 4.07 17.84 -20.40
C THR A 317 2.92 18.72 -20.89
N ASP A 318 1.75 18.60 -20.25
CA ASP A 318 0.85 19.73 -20.01
C ASP A 318 -0.43 19.31 -19.27
N ALA A 319 -0.49 19.75 -18.02
CA ALA A 319 -1.55 20.59 -17.46
C ALA A 319 -1.55 20.38 -15.95
N ARG A 320 -1.38 21.46 -15.18
CA ARG A 320 -1.73 21.50 -13.76
C ARG A 320 -3.02 20.71 -13.57
N LEU A 321 -2.98 19.66 -12.74
CA LEU A 321 -4.18 19.02 -12.20
C LEU A 321 -5.18 20.14 -11.92
N PRO A 322 -6.41 20.13 -12.50
CA PRO A 322 -7.40 21.13 -12.16
C PRO A 322 -7.48 21.15 -10.64
N SER A 323 -7.35 22.35 -10.09
CA SER A 323 -7.31 22.60 -8.66
C SER A 323 -8.29 21.70 -7.94
N LEU A 324 -7.81 21.01 -6.90
CA LEU A 324 -8.59 20.28 -5.89
C LEU A 324 -9.45 21.26 -5.07
N HIS A 325 -10.28 22.03 -5.77
CA HIS A 325 -11.30 22.93 -5.26
C HIS A 325 -12.60 22.57 -5.96
N ARG A 326 -13.31 21.59 -5.40
CA ARG A 326 -14.73 21.77 -5.10
C ARG A 326 -15.25 20.65 -4.18
N VAL A 327 -15.64 21.13 -3.00
CA VAL A 327 -16.49 20.55 -1.93
C VAL A 327 -15.90 19.38 -1.15
#